data_AF-A0A1G4K4N8-F1
#
_entry.id   AF-A0A1G4K4N8-F1
#
_cell.length_a   1.000
_cell.length_b   1.000
_cell.length_c   1.000
_cell.angle_alpha   90.00
_cell.angle_beta   90.00
_cell.angle_gamma   90.00
#
_symmetry.space_group_name_H-M   'P 1'
#
loop_
_entity.id
_entity.type
_entity.pdbx_description
1 polymer ?
#
loop_
_entity_poly.entity_id
_entity_poly.type
_entity_poly.pdbx_seq_one_letter_code
_entity_poly.pdbx_strand_id
1 'polypeptide(L)'
;MSLSRPSKTLISKYTRAMGTWSVSDVIVDRKSKFQGRCCSLKGQDEIPGILEDLVNTNKSVSKASHPCMYAWRTGTETVVEVPGVKRGKKVSKTESRVQNLEQGCEDCGEAGAGQRLLTLLDHSGVTNVLIVVSRWYGGTPLGSARFRHITTAAVESLKKAGFVS
;
A
#
# COMPACT_ATOMS: atom_id res chain seq x y z
N MET A 1 40.87 0.35 -3.21
CA MET A 1 39.94 0.42 -4.36
C MET A 1 38.69 1.15 -3.89
N SER A 2 38.63 2.47 -4.10
CA SER A 2 37.51 3.32 -3.66
C SER A 2 36.37 3.22 -4.66
N LEU A 3 35.20 2.77 -4.20
CA LEU A 3 33.97 2.85 -4.96
C LEU A 3 33.67 4.33 -5.24
N SER A 4 33.59 4.70 -6.52
CA SER A 4 33.33 6.08 -6.94
C SER A 4 31.93 6.49 -6.52
N ARG A 5 31.81 7.66 -5.89
CA ARG A 5 30.50 8.25 -5.56
C ARG A 5 29.75 8.52 -6.87
N PRO A 6 28.50 8.05 -7.04
CA PRO A 6 27.74 8.33 -8.23
C PRO A 6 27.47 9.85 -8.37
N SER A 7 27.53 10.33 -9.61
CA SER A 7 27.34 11.74 -9.97
C SER A 7 25.95 12.26 -9.57
N LYS A 8 25.87 13.52 -9.09
CA LYS A 8 24.61 14.20 -8.72
C LYS A 8 23.56 14.21 -9.85
N THR A 9 24.00 14.12 -11.10
CA THR A 9 23.13 14.08 -12.28
C THR A 9 22.40 12.73 -12.44
N LEU A 10 23.01 11.62 -11.99
CA LEU A 10 22.35 10.30 -11.97
C LEU A 10 21.28 10.21 -10.88
N ILE A 11 21.51 10.86 -9.73
CA ILE A 11 20.54 10.93 -8.63
C ILE A 11 19.26 11.63 -9.10
N SER A 12 19.41 12.76 -9.83
CA SER A 12 18.30 13.60 -10.34
C SER A 12 17.32 12.85 -11.27
N LYS A 13 17.81 11.93 -12.11
CA LYS A 13 16.95 11.14 -13.01
C LYS A 13 16.09 10.11 -12.27
N TYR A 14 16.54 9.62 -11.11
CA TYR A 14 15.78 8.70 -10.26
C TYR A 14 14.93 9.41 -9.19
N THR A 15 15.19 10.68 -8.89
CA THR A 15 14.48 11.42 -7.81
C THR A 15 13.02 11.76 -8.15
N ARG A 16 12.53 11.45 -9.36
CA ARG A 16 11.20 11.87 -9.83
C ARG A 16 10.27 10.72 -10.20
N ALA A 17 10.67 9.47 -9.95
CA ALA A 17 9.83 8.29 -10.12
C ALA A 17 9.51 7.58 -8.79
N MET A 18 9.83 8.20 -7.65
CA MET A 18 9.50 7.69 -6.32
C MET A 18 8.08 8.14 -5.97
N GLY A 19 7.14 7.19 -5.93
CA GLY A 19 5.70 7.44 -5.95
C GLY A 19 5.22 8.51 -4.95
N THR A 20 4.39 9.43 -5.43
CA THR A 20 3.69 10.39 -4.56
C THR A 20 2.80 9.62 -3.58
N TRP A 21 3.13 9.69 -2.29
CA TRP A 21 2.34 9.06 -1.25
C TRP A 21 1.00 9.79 -1.05
N SER A 22 -0.11 9.06 -1.08
CA SER A 22 -1.34 9.47 -0.40
C SER A 22 -1.27 9.03 1.05
N VAL A 23 -1.51 9.94 1.99
CA VAL A 23 -1.23 9.74 3.42
C VAL A 23 -2.50 9.97 4.25
N SER A 24 -2.81 9.03 5.14
CA SER A 24 -3.92 9.16 6.10
C SER A 24 -3.63 10.24 7.15
N ASP A 25 -4.67 10.63 7.89
CA ASP A 25 -4.42 11.36 9.13
C ASP A 25 -3.77 10.43 10.16
N VAL A 26 -3.14 11.03 11.18
CA VAL A 26 -2.52 10.25 12.25
C VAL A 26 -3.58 9.88 13.27
N ILE A 27 -3.84 8.58 13.41
CA ILE A 27 -4.73 8.06 14.45
C ILE A 27 -3.94 7.89 15.73
N VAL A 28 -4.49 8.37 16.85
CA VAL A 28 -3.84 8.27 18.18
C VAL A 28 -4.75 7.53 19.16
N ASP A 29 -4.22 6.50 19.83
CA ASP A 29 -4.91 5.75 20.88
C ASP A 29 -3.91 5.29 21.95
N ARG A 30 -4.15 5.67 23.21
CA ARG A 30 -3.24 5.42 24.36
C ARG A 30 -1.78 5.69 23.99
N LYS A 31 -1.54 6.88 23.43
CA LYS A 31 -0.24 7.37 22.93
C LYS A 31 0.36 6.59 21.75
N SER A 32 -0.21 5.44 21.36
CA SER A 32 0.17 4.77 20.13
C SER A 32 -0.32 5.58 18.95
N LYS A 33 0.47 5.65 17.89
CA LYS A 33 0.13 6.36 16.66
C LYS A 33 0.10 5.41 15.49
N PHE A 34 -0.79 5.65 14.54
CA PHE A 34 -0.91 4.90 13.29
C PHE A 34 -1.04 5.88 12.13
N GLN A 35 -0.35 5.58 11.03
CA GLN A 35 -0.48 6.36 9.80
C GLN A 35 -0.33 5.43 8.59
N GLY A 36 -1.33 5.47 7.72
CA GLY A 36 -1.36 4.77 6.45
C GLY A 36 -0.79 5.62 5.33
N ARG A 37 -0.13 4.96 4.39
CA ARG A 37 0.37 5.51 3.15
C ARG A 37 0.06 4.54 2.03
N CYS A 38 -0.34 5.05 0.87
CA CYS A 38 -0.39 4.23 -0.34
C CYS A 38 0.15 4.98 -1.54
N CYS A 39 0.62 4.22 -2.52
CA CYS A 39 1.06 4.73 -3.81
C CYS A 39 0.73 3.70 -4.90
N SER A 40 0.65 4.17 -6.14
CA SER A 40 0.56 3.27 -7.29
C SER A 40 1.84 2.43 -7.41
N LEU A 41 1.67 1.19 -7.85
CA LEU A 41 2.73 0.21 -7.99
C LEU A 41 2.62 -0.45 -9.36
N LYS A 42 3.72 -0.52 -10.11
CA LYS A 42 3.74 -1.20 -11.42
C LYS A 42 4.14 -2.67 -11.31
N GLY A 43 5.02 -2.98 -10.37
CA GLY A 43 5.59 -4.30 -10.18
C GLY A 43 6.20 -4.44 -8.79
N GLN A 44 6.37 -5.70 -8.36
CA GLN A 44 6.93 -6.01 -7.04
C GLN A 44 8.40 -5.58 -6.88
N ASP A 45 9.13 -5.42 -7.97
CA ASP A 45 10.53 -5.00 -8.03
C ASP A 45 10.73 -3.55 -7.57
N GLU A 46 9.70 -2.70 -7.63
CA GLU A 46 9.74 -1.33 -7.13
C GLU A 46 9.68 -1.25 -5.59
N ILE A 47 9.14 -2.28 -4.93
CA ILE A 47 8.81 -2.24 -3.49
C ILE A 47 10.04 -2.01 -2.61
N PRO A 48 11.17 -2.75 -2.77
CA PRO A 48 12.33 -2.55 -1.91
C PRO A 48 12.84 -1.11 -1.92
N GLY A 49 12.93 -0.49 -3.10
CA GLY A 49 13.36 0.90 -3.25
C GLY A 49 12.38 1.89 -2.62
N ILE A 50 11.07 1.71 -2.86
CA ILE A 50 10.03 2.57 -2.27
C ILE A 50 10.05 2.53 -0.73
N LEU A 51 10.23 1.35 -0.14
CA LEU A 51 10.28 1.17 1.31
C LEU A 51 11.57 1.72 1.91
N GLU A 52 12.72 1.48 1.27
CA GLU A 52 14.01 2.04 1.69
C GLU A 52 13.95 3.57 1.69
N ASP A 53 13.43 4.17 0.62
CA ASP A 53 13.28 5.62 0.52
C ASP A 53 12.34 6.19 1.58
N LEU A 54 11.21 5.52 1.85
CA LEU A 54 10.29 5.94 2.91
C LEU A 54 10.99 6.02 4.27
N VAL A 55 11.78 4.99 4.61
CA VAL A 55 12.51 4.94 5.89
C VAL A 55 13.64 5.97 5.92
N ASN A 56 14.41 6.09 4.85
CA ASN A 56 15.58 6.98 4.78
C ASN A 56 15.18 8.46 4.77
N THR A 57 14.05 8.82 4.15
CA THR A 57 13.61 10.21 4.02
C THR A 57 12.65 10.65 5.12
N ASN A 58 11.97 9.73 5.81
CA ASN A 58 11.04 10.05 6.89
C ASN A 58 11.57 9.63 8.27
N LYS A 59 12.20 10.58 8.96
CA LYS A 59 12.75 10.38 10.32
C LYS A 59 11.73 9.92 11.38
N SER A 60 10.44 10.18 11.17
CA SER A 60 9.41 9.68 12.08
C SER A 60 9.18 8.20 11.85
N VAL A 61 9.02 7.79 10.58
CA VAL A 61 8.81 6.39 10.20
C VAL A 61 10.01 5.51 10.57
N SER A 62 11.24 5.97 10.37
CA SER A 62 12.43 5.21 10.77
C SER A 62 12.55 4.93 12.27
N LYS A 63 11.82 5.68 13.11
CA LYS A 63 11.74 5.48 14.56
C LYS A 63 10.45 4.79 15.01
N ALA A 64 9.60 4.37 14.08
CA ALA A 64 8.40 3.63 14.39
C ALA A 64 8.74 2.26 14.96
N SER A 65 7.89 1.74 15.84
CA SER A 65 8.02 0.39 16.37
C SER A 65 7.78 -0.66 15.28
N HIS A 66 6.88 -0.33 14.34
CA HIS A 66 6.60 -1.11 13.14
C HIS A 66 6.57 -0.12 11.96
N PRO A 67 7.71 0.12 11.29
CA PRO A 67 7.83 1.16 10.27
C PRO A 67 7.02 0.88 9.00
N CYS A 68 7.01 -0.38 8.54
CA CYS A 68 6.46 -0.74 7.25
C CYS A 68 5.66 -2.05 7.32
N MET A 69 4.51 -2.07 8.02
CA MET A 69 3.50 -3.12 7.79
C MET A 69 2.92 -2.88 6.41
N TYR A 70 3.01 -3.81 5.46
CA TYR A 70 2.57 -3.52 4.10
C TYR A 70 1.87 -4.68 3.42
N ALA A 71 1.09 -4.35 2.40
CA ALA A 71 0.57 -5.28 1.42
C ALA A 71 0.55 -4.62 0.04
N TRP A 72 0.54 -5.43 -1.00
CA TRP A 72 0.49 -4.96 -2.37
C TRP A 72 -0.22 -5.95 -3.27
N ARG A 73 -0.75 -5.43 -4.37
CA ARG A 73 -1.31 -6.21 -5.48
C ARG A 73 -0.93 -5.54 -6.80
N THR A 74 -0.53 -6.30 -7.80
CA THR A 74 -0.27 -5.82 -9.16
C THR A 74 -0.91 -6.76 -10.18
N GLY A 75 -1.34 -6.23 -11.31
CA GLY A 75 -1.89 -7.03 -12.38
C GLY A 75 -2.33 -6.18 -13.57
N THR A 76 -2.55 -6.85 -14.69
CA THR A 76 -3.01 -6.19 -15.91
C THR A 76 -4.53 -6.14 -15.92
N GLU A 77 -5.09 -4.94 -15.83
CA GLU A 77 -6.52 -4.73 -16.00
C GLU A 77 -6.90 -4.89 -17.48
N THR A 78 -7.83 -5.79 -17.74
CA THR A 78 -8.36 -6.08 -19.06
C THR A 78 -9.86 -5.94 -19.06
N VAL A 79 -10.38 -5.32 -20.11
CA VAL A 79 -11.80 -5.18 -20.34
C VAL A 79 -12.23 -6.33 -21.25
N VAL A 80 -13.06 -7.23 -20.73
CA VAL A 80 -13.59 -8.36 -21.51
C VAL A 80 -15.06 -8.14 -21.81
N GLU A 81 -15.44 -8.41 -23.05
CA GLU A 81 -16.84 -8.51 -23.44
C GLU A 81 -17.33 -9.91 -23.09
N VAL A 82 -18.25 -10.01 -22.13
CA VAL A 82 -18.90 -11.25 -21.77
C VAL A 82 -20.32 -11.30 -22.33
N PRO A 83 -20.78 -12.45 -22.84
CA PRO A 83 -22.17 -12.63 -23.23
C PRO A 83 -23.07 -12.42 -22.01
N GLY A 84 -23.95 -11.43 -22.08
CA GLY A 84 -24.99 -11.16 -21.09
C GLY A 84 -26.37 -11.43 -21.67
N VAL A 85 -27.32 -11.68 -20.78
CA VAL A 85 -28.74 -11.73 -21.13
C VAL A 85 -29.45 -10.65 -20.32
N LYS A 86 -30.10 -9.70 -20.99
CA LYS A 86 -31.00 -8.73 -20.36
C LYS A 86 -32.37 -8.87 -21.00
N ARG A 87 -33.39 -9.16 -20.18
CA ARG A 87 -34.79 -9.34 -20.62
C ARG A 87 -34.94 -10.30 -21.82
N GLY A 88 -34.27 -11.46 -21.76
CA GLY A 88 -34.33 -12.48 -22.83
C GLY A 88 -33.57 -12.15 -24.11
N LYS A 89 -32.96 -10.95 -24.23
CA LYS A 89 -32.15 -10.54 -25.38
C LYS A 89 -30.66 -10.69 -25.06
N LYS A 90 -29.89 -11.27 -25.99
CA LYS A 90 -28.41 -11.29 -25.91
C LYS A 90 -27.87 -9.87 -25.97
N VAL A 91 -27.07 -9.48 -24.98
CA VAL A 91 -26.42 -8.17 -24.88
C VAL A 91 -24.97 -8.40 -24.50
N SER A 92 -24.03 -7.69 -25.11
CA SER A 92 -22.64 -7.68 -24.65
C SER A 92 -22.56 -6.90 -23.33
N LYS A 93 -22.04 -7.54 -22.28
CA LYS A 93 -21.74 -6.88 -21.01
C LYS A 93 -20.22 -6.72 -20.92
N THR A 94 -19.77 -5.54 -20.57
CA THR A 94 -18.36 -5.25 -20.35
C THR A 94 -18.00 -5.53 -18.88
N GLU A 95 -17.01 -6.38 -18.64
CA GLU A 95 -16.48 -6.67 -17.30
C GLU A 95 -14.98 -6.39 -17.25
N SER A 96 -14.53 -5.77 -16.15
CA SER A 96 -13.11 -5.60 -15.84
C SER A 96 -12.58 -6.87 -15.15
N ARG A 97 -11.51 -7.45 -15.70
CA ARG A 97 -10.78 -8.58 -15.11
C ARG A 97 -9.32 -8.23 -14.97
N VAL A 98 -8.72 -8.65 -13.86
CA VAL A 98 -7.29 -8.54 -13.63
C VAL A 98 -6.62 -9.85 -14.04
N GLN A 99 -5.64 -9.77 -14.93
CA GLN A 99 -4.79 -10.87 -15.35
C GLN A 99 -3.39 -10.74 -14.75
N ASN A 100 -2.65 -11.85 -14.64
CA ASN A 100 -1.31 -11.89 -14.07
C ASN A 100 -1.26 -11.22 -12.68
N LEU A 101 -2.24 -11.57 -11.82
CA LEU A 101 -2.33 -11.03 -10.48
C LEU A 101 -1.17 -11.58 -9.64
N GLU A 102 -0.33 -10.67 -9.17
CA GLU A 102 0.67 -10.94 -8.15
C GLU A 102 0.33 -10.12 -6.90
N GLN A 103 0.68 -10.66 -5.74
CA GLN A 103 0.38 -10.03 -4.46
C GLN A 103 1.30 -10.54 -3.35
N GLY A 104 1.47 -9.73 -2.32
CA GLY A 104 2.27 -10.08 -1.15
C GLY A 104 2.04 -9.12 0.01
N CYS A 105 2.58 -9.48 1.18
CA CYS A 105 2.48 -8.68 2.39
C CYS A 105 3.59 -8.99 3.40
N GLU A 106 3.78 -8.09 4.35
CA GLU A 106 4.75 -8.19 5.45
C GLU A 106 4.17 -7.56 6.72
N ASP A 107 4.37 -8.24 7.85
CA ASP A 107 3.87 -7.84 9.16
C ASP A 107 4.79 -6.85 9.86
N CYS A 108 6.09 -6.80 9.52
CA CYS A 108 7.05 -5.88 10.13
C CYS A 108 7.05 -5.94 11.67
N GLY A 109 6.97 -7.16 12.22
CA GLY A 109 6.92 -7.43 13.67
C GLY A 109 5.55 -7.22 14.33
N GLU A 110 4.53 -6.75 13.60
CA GLU A 110 3.14 -6.68 14.07
C GLU A 110 2.34 -7.86 13.48
N ALA A 111 2.43 -9.02 14.12
CA ALA A 111 1.86 -10.26 13.61
C ALA A 111 0.38 -10.12 13.15
N GLY A 112 0.11 -10.54 11.91
CA GLY A 112 -1.19 -10.49 11.26
C GLY A 112 -1.57 -9.15 10.61
N ALA A 113 -0.70 -8.13 10.65
CA ALA A 113 -0.98 -6.83 10.03
C ALA A 113 -0.91 -6.88 8.49
N GLY A 114 0.08 -7.53 7.92
CA GLY A 114 0.29 -7.67 6.47
C GLY A 114 -0.88 -8.40 5.82
N GLN A 115 -1.24 -9.59 6.32
CA GLN A 115 -2.37 -10.36 5.76
C GLN A 115 -3.69 -9.59 5.86
N ARG A 116 -3.89 -8.80 6.93
CA ARG A 116 -5.05 -7.93 7.09
C ARG A 116 -5.09 -6.82 6.04
N LEU A 117 -3.96 -6.20 5.73
CA LEU A 117 -3.85 -5.19 4.67
C LEU A 117 -4.07 -5.82 3.28
N LEU A 118 -3.55 -7.02 3.05
CA LEU A 118 -3.77 -7.74 1.79
C LEU A 118 -5.25 -8.08 1.58
N THR A 119 -5.90 -8.59 2.62
CA THR A 119 -7.36 -8.88 2.61
C THR A 119 -8.17 -7.61 2.34
N LEU A 120 -7.75 -6.46 2.87
CA LEU A 120 -8.37 -5.18 2.58
C LEU A 120 -8.27 -4.82 1.08
N LEU A 121 -7.08 -4.93 0.48
CA LEU A 121 -6.91 -4.65 -0.95
C LEU A 121 -7.72 -5.61 -1.82
N ASP A 122 -7.76 -6.89 -1.46
CA ASP A 122 -8.50 -7.91 -2.19
C ASP A 122 -10.00 -7.66 -2.17
N HIS A 123 -10.59 -7.49 -0.98
CA HIS A 123 -12.02 -7.22 -0.83
C HIS A 123 -12.45 -5.87 -1.44
N SER A 124 -11.53 -4.90 -1.50
CA SER A 124 -11.80 -3.60 -2.14
C SER A 124 -11.61 -3.63 -3.65
N GLY A 125 -11.16 -4.76 -4.23
CA GLY A 125 -10.86 -4.86 -5.66
C GLY A 125 -9.73 -3.95 -6.12
N VAL A 126 -8.87 -3.49 -5.20
CA VAL A 126 -7.78 -2.55 -5.51
C VAL A 126 -6.58 -3.32 -6.01
N THR A 127 -6.05 -2.92 -7.16
CA THR A 127 -4.86 -3.47 -7.81
C THR A 127 -3.90 -2.36 -8.25
N ASN A 128 -2.64 -2.71 -8.50
CA ASN A 128 -1.56 -1.80 -8.86
C ASN A 128 -1.28 -0.75 -7.77
N VAL A 129 -1.31 -1.19 -6.51
CA VAL A 129 -1.14 -0.36 -5.31
C VAL A 129 -0.27 -1.06 -4.29
N LEU A 130 0.64 -0.30 -3.69
CA LEU A 130 1.31 -0.63 -2.43
C LEU A 130 0.65 0.17 -1.31
N ILE A 131 0.31 -0.51 -0.20
CA ILE A 131 -0.16 0.13 1.02
C ILE A 131 0.78 -0.20 2.17
N VAL A 132 1.15 0.83 2.94
CA VAL A 132 2.05 0.76 4.10
C VAL A 132 1.37 1.43 5.28
N VAL A 133 1.36 0.76 6.43
CA VAL A 133 0.97 1.36 7.71
C VAL A 133 2.19 1.37 8.62
N SER A 134 2.45 2.53 9.22
CA SER A 134 3.45 2.69 10.27
C SER A 134 2.77 2.79 11.63
N ARG A 135 3.33 2.13 12.65
CA ARG A 135 2.87 2.24 14.04
C ARG A 135 4.00 2.66 14.98
N TRP A 136 3.70 3.62 15.84
CA TRP A 136 4.54 4.02 16.97
C TRP A 136 3.89 3.55 18.27
N TYR A 137 4.57 2.70 19.04
CA TYR A 137 4.03 2.17 20.30
C TYR A 137 3.95 3.24 21.39
N GLY A 138 2.80 3.34 22.05
CA GLY A 138 2.52 4.33 23.09
C GLY A 138 2.90 3.93 24.51
N GLY A 139 3.44 2.73 24.73
CA GLY A 139 3.78 2.21 26.06
C GLY A 139 2.71 1.30 26.69
N THR A 140 1.49 1.23 26.11
CA THR A 140 0.42 0.34 26.60
C THR A 140 -0.10 -0.59 25.49
N PRO A 141 -0.26 -1.90 25.74
CA PRO A 141 -0.82 -2.82 24.76
C PRO A 141 -2.26 -2.43 24.38
N LEU A 142 -2.54 -2.45 23.08
CA LEU A 142 -3.87 -2.13 22.53
C LEU A 142 -4.76 -3.36 22.31
N GLY A 143 -4.21 -4.58 22.44
CA GLY A 143 -4.96 -5.80 22.12
C GLY A 143 -5.46 -5.76 20.68
N SER A 144 -6.73 -6.10 20.45
CA SER A 144 -7.37 -6.09 19.13
C SER A 144 -7.57 -4.69 18.55
N ALA A 145 -7.59 -3.63 19.38
CA ALA A 145 -7.86 -2.26 18.91
C ALA A 145 -6.82 -1.76 17.90
N ARG A 146 -5.56 -2.22 18.00
CA ARG A 146 -4.51 -1.87 17.04
C ARG A 146 -4.85 -2.29 15.61
N PHE A 147 -5.50 -3.44 15.44
CA PHE A 147 -5.87 -3.95 14.12
C PHE A 147 -6.98 -3.12 13.48
N ARG A 148 -7.91 -2.61 14.28
CA ARG A 148 -8.90 -1.63 13.80
C ARG A 148 -8.21 -0.37 13.29
N HIS A 149 -7.26 0.18 14.05
CA HIS A 149 -6.53 1.39 13.65
C HIS A 149 -5.65 1.18 12.42
N ILE A 150 -5.02 0.00 12.28
CA ILE A 150 -4.27 -0.37 11.07
C ILE A 150 -5.18 -0.33 9.85
N THR A 151 -6.36 -0.97 9.93
CA THR A 151 -7.32 -0.96 8.82
C THR A 151 -7.88 0.44 8.54
N THR A 152 -8.23 1.22 9.57
CA THR A 152 -8.74 2.58 9.38
C THR A 152 -7.72 3.49 8.70
N ALA A 153 -6.46 3.50 9.18
CA ALA A 153 -5.40 4.31 8.59
C ALA A 153 -5.13 3.90 7.13
N ALA A 154 -5.15 2.60 6.85
CA ALA A 154 -5.03 2.08 5.49
C ALA A 154 -6.16 2.56 4.57
N VAL A 155 -7.43 2.37 4.97
CA VAL A 155 -8.61 2.79 4.20
C VAL A 155 -8.59 4.29 3.94
N GLU A 156 -8.27 5.12 4.94
CA GLU A 156 -8.18 6.57 4.76
C GLU A 156 -7.14 6.97 3.71
N SER A 157 -5.98 6.30 3.68
CA SER A 157 -4.97 6.58 2.66
C SER A 157 -5.46 6.22 1.25
N LEU A 158 -6.20 5.11 1.11
CA LEU A 158 -6.81 4.68 -0.17
C LEU A 158 -7.91 5.64 -0.62
N LYS A 159 -8.76 6.10 0.30
CA LYS A 159 -9.81 7.11 0.04
C LYS A 159 -9.21 8.41 -0.47
N LYS A 160 -8.19 8.92 0.23
CA LYS A 160 -7.47 10.15 -0.17
C LYS A 160 -6.79 10.02 -1.54
N ALA A 161 -6.40 8.80 -1.94
CA ALA A 161 -5.86 8.51 -3.26
C ALA A 161 -6.92 8.32 -4.35
N GLY A 162 -8.20 8.21 -3.99
CA GLY A 162 -9.29 7.92 -4.93
C GLY A 162 -9.38 6.45 -5.37
N PHE A 163 -8.69 5.53 -4.68
CA PHE A 163 -8.78 4.09 -4.98
C PHE A 163 -10.06 3.44 -4.45
N VAL A 164 -10.65 4.03 -3.40
CA VAL A 164 -11.92 3.57 -2.81
C VAL A 164 -12.78 4.79 -2.47
N SER A 165 -14.11 4.61 -2.43
CA SER A 165 -15.08 5.65 -2.07
C SER A 165 -15.40 5.66 -0.58
#